data_AF-N8Q8T4-F1
#
_entry.id   AF-N8Q8T4-F1
#
_cell.length_a   1.000
_cell.length_b   1.000
_cell.length_c   1.000
_cell.angle_alpha   90.00
_cell.angle_beta   90.00
_cell.angle_gamma   90.00
#
_symmetry.space_group_name_H-M   'P 1'
#
loop_
_entity.id
_entity.type
_entity.pdbx_description
1 polymer ?
#
loop_
_entity_poly.entity_id
_entity_poly.type
_entity_poly.pdbx_seq_one_letter_code
_entity_poly.pdbx_strand_id
1 'polypeptide(L)'
;MGKFNIKSLIAKHAIIFSSTDSEISIHIFMEPFIYQEQILIPTIRLDNIDLPSIKLCDLANSSFTFTQGDIDGSIYLNGAHHPVDVLGLSFILTRQNQLTVLVKGIYDFEHEGFDDLLSEAFVLNTLLSSCDVNEH
;
A
#
# COMPACT_ATOMS: atom_id res chain seq x y z
N MET A 1 -13.93 -24.75 1.56
CA MET A 1 -13.47 -23.36 1.34
C MET A 1 -12.01 -23.41 0.91
N GLY A 2 -11.65 -22.66 -0.13
CA GLY A 2 -10.25 -22.52 -0.55
C GLY A 2 -9.51 -21.64 0.45
N LYS A 3 -8.28 -22.03 0.82
CA LYS A 3 -7.42 -21.22 1.68
C LYS A 3 -6.99 -19.96 0.93
N PHE A 4 -7.02 -18.81 1.60
CA PHE A 4 -6.49 -17.56 1.04
C PHE A 4 -4.99 -17.71 0.75
N ASN A 5 -4.57 -17.25 -0.43
CA ASN A 5 -3.18 -17.28 -0.85
C ASN A 5 -2.65 -15.85 -0.89
N ILE A 6 -1.79 -15.48 0.06
CA ILE A 6 -1.20 -14.13 0.15
C ILE A 6 -0.44 -13.77 -1.13
N LYS A 7 0.09 -14.74 -1.87
CA LYS A 7 0.74 -14.51 -3.17
C LYS A 7 -0.19 -13.98 -4.25
N SER A 8 -1.51 -14.00 -4.03
CA SER A 8 -2.49 -13.35 -4.91
C SER A 8 -2.51 -11.82 -4.74
N LEU A 9 -1.93 -11.28 -3.67
CA LEU A 9 -1.77 -9.84 -3.46
C LEU A 9 -0.60 -9.31 -4.29
N ILE A 10 -0.88 -8.95 -5.53
CA ILE A 10 0.08 -8.41 -6.48
C ILE A 10 -0.22 -6.93 -6.67
N ALA A 11 0.75 -6.05 -6.34
CA ALA A 11 0.58 -4.62 -6.51
C ALA A 11 0.55 -4.25 -8.00
N LYS A 12 -0.52 -3.58 -8.42
CA LYS A 12 -0.74 -3.10 -9.78
C LYS A 12 -0.19 -1.69 -9.99
N HIS A 13 -0.54 -0.78 -9.09
CA HIS A 13 -0.16 0.63 -9.16
C HIS A 13 -0.35 1.29 -7.78
N ALA A 14 0.44 2.31 -7.47
CA ALA A 14 0.26 3.14 -6.29
C ALA A 14 -0.04 4.60 -6.67
N ILE A 15 -0.88 5.27 -5.91
CA ILE A 15 -1.16 6.70 -6.07
C ILE A 15 -0.95 7.38 -4.73
N ILE A 16 -0.15 8.46 -4.71
CA ILE A 16 -0.04 9.37 -3.57
C ILE A 16 -1.09 10.48 -3.71
N PHE A 17 -1.75 10.80 -2.60
CA PHE A 17 -2.77 11.83 -2.48
C PHE A 17 -2.36 12.84 -1.40
N SER A 18 -2.85 14.06 -1.54
CA SER A 18 -2.91 15.06 -0.48
C SER A 18 -4.36 15.40 -0.22
N SER A 19 -4.77 15.41 1.04
CA SER A 19 -6.02 16.03 1.46
C SER A 19 -5.87 17.57 1.50
N THR A 20 -6.99 18.27 1.69
CA THR A 20 -7.01 19.73 1.90
C THR A 20 -6.27 20.15 3.17
N ASP A 21 -6.17 19.25 4.15
CA ASP A 21 -5.48 19.48 5.43
C ASP A 21 -4.00 19.08 5.37
N SER A 22 -3.47 18.85 4.16
CA SER A 22 -2.09 18.38 3.90
C SER A 22 -1.77 16.99 4.45
N GLU A 23 -2.79 16.20 4.78
CA GLU A 23 -2.58 14.78 5.12
C GLU A 23 -2.25 14.02 3.84
N ILE A 24 -1.15 13.29 3.88
CA ILE A 24 -0.68 12.50 2.75
C ILE A 24 -1.13 11.05 2.94
N SER A 25 -1.70 10.47 1.89
CA SER A 25 -1.98 9.05 1.85
C SER A 25 -1.41 8.40 0.60
N ILE A 26 -1.10 7.11 0.68
CA ILE A 26 -0.72 6.29 -0.46
C ILE A 26 -1.71 5.13 -0.57
N HIS A 27 -2.38 5.02 -1.71
CA HIS A 27 -3.22 3.87 -2.02
C HIS A 27 -2.50 2.96 -3.01
N ILE A 28 -2.31 1.70 -2.63
CA ILE A 28 -1.69 0.65 -3.45
C ILE A 28 -2.78 -0.27 -3.95
N PHE A 29 -3.12 -0.12 -5.22
CA PHE A 29 -4.12 -0.94 -5.89
C PHE A 29 -3.53 -2.29 -6.23
N MET A 30 -4.27 -3.36 -5.95
CA MET A 30 -3.86 -4.72 -6.29
C MET A 30 -4.45 -5.16 -7.62
N GLU A 31 -3.83 -6.16 -8.25
CA GLU A 31 -4.45 -6.90 -9.35
C GLU A 31 -5.68 -7.65 -8.85
N PRO A 32 -6.77 -7.71 -9.64
CA PRO A 32 -7.93 -8.52 -9.31
C PRO A 32 -7.57 -10.01 -9.21
N PHE A 33 -8.16 -10.71 -8.26
CA PHE A 33 -8.05 -12.17 -8.16
C PHE A 33 -9.34 -12.80 -7.68
N ILE A 34 -9.49 -14.11 -7.90
CA ILE A 34 -10.66 -14.87 -7.46
C ILE A 34 -10.38 -15.46 -6.08
N TYR A 35 -11.30 -15.21 -5.14
CA TYR A 35 -11.33 -15.85 -3.83
C TYR A 35 -12.78 -16.16 -3.46
N GLN A 36 -13.05 -17.40 -3.02
CA GLN A 36 -14.40 -17.87 -2.70
C GLN A 36 -15.45 -17.55 -3.78
N GLU A 37 -15.11 -17.80 -5.06
CA GLU A 37 -15.97 -17.55 -6.22
C GLU A 37 -16.32 -16.07 -6.47
N GLN A 38 -15.68 -15.14 -5.75
CA GLN A 38 -15.83 -13.70 -5.92
C GLN A 38 -14.55 -13.10 -6.51
N ILE A 39 -14.70 -12.05 -7.33
CA ILE A 39 -13.57 -11.23 -7.78
C ILE A 39 -13.30 -10.20 -6.69
N LEU A 40 -12.11 -10.25 -6.10
CA LEU A 40 -11.63 -9.25 -5.17
C LEU A 40 -10.70 -8.27 -5.88
N ILE A 41 -10.84 -6.99 -5.55
CA ILE A 41 -9.98 -5.91 -6.04
C ILE A 41 -9.52 -5.07 -4.83
N PRO A 42 -8.66 -5.64 -3.96
CA PRO A 42 -8.28 -4.98 -2.74
C PRO A 42 -7.34 -3.79 -3.00
N THR A 43 -7.28 -2.90 -2.01
CA THR A 43 -6.39 -1.75 -1.98
C THR A 43 -5.77 -1.69 -0.60
N ILE A 44 -4.44 -1.59 -0.51
CA ILE A 44 -3.78 -1.16 0.73
C ILE A 44 -3.88 0.36 0.78
N ARG A 45 -4.41 0.89 1.87
CA ARG A 45 -4.40 2.32 2.17
C ARG A 45 -3.40 2.58 3.27
N LEU A 46 -2.52 3.54 3.05
CA LEU A 46 -1.57 4.06 4.01
C LEU A 46 -1.97 5.51 4.25
N ASP A 47 -2.60 5.80 5.38
CA ASP A 47 -3.13 7.11 5.70
C ASP A 47 -2.18 7.84 6.69
N ASN A 48 -2.24 9.18 6.73
CA ASN A 48 -1.47 10.04 7.63
C ASN A 48 0.05 9.84 7.58
N ILE A 49 0.61 9.67 6.38
CA ILE A 49 2.05 9.46 6.20
C ILE A 49 2.77 10.81 6.26
N ASP A 50 3.82 10.91 7.08
CA ASP A 50 4.73 12.06 7.07
C ASP A 50 5.74 11.94 5.90
N LEU A 51 5.42 12.59 4.77
CA LEU A 51 6.31 12.70 3.61
C LEU A 51 6.62 14.18 3.32
N PRO A 52 7.84 14.49 2.84
CA PRO A 52 8.25 15.88 2.62
C PRO A 52 7.52 16.57 1.45
N SER A 53 6.88 15.82 0.56
CA SER A 53 6.16 16.32 -0.62
C SER A 53 5.34 15.20 -1.28
N ILE A 54 4.26 15.55 -1.97
CA ILE A 54 3.52 14.62 -2.87
C ILE A 54 4.05 14.64 -4.31
N LYS A 55 4.98 15.55 -4.63
CA LYS A 55 5.55 15.65 -5.97
C LYS A 55 6.56 14.53 -6.17
N LEU A 56 6.36 13.76 -7.23
CA LEU A 56 7.19 12.58 -7.52
C LEU A 56 8.68 12.92 -7.67
N CYS A 57 9.01 14.09 -8.21
CA CYS A 57 10.40 14.52 -8.34
C CYS A 57 11.10 14.71 -7.00
N ASP A 58 10.38 15.18 -5.98
CA ASP A 58 10.94 15.46 -4.66
C ASP A 58 11.16 14.17 -3.86
N LEU A 59 10.38 13.13 -4.18
CA LEU A 59 10.51 11.81 -3.57
C LEU A 59 11.55 10.92 -4.28
N ALA A 60 12.00 11.27 -5.48
CA ALA A 60 12.86 10.40 -6.27
C ALA A 60 14.16 10.01 -5.54
N ASN A 61 14.42 8.69 -5.46
CA ASN A 61 15.58 8.09 -4.78
C ASN A 61 15.66 8.33 -3.26
N SER A 62 14.53 8.68 -2.64
CA SER A 62 14.41 8.77 -1.18
C SER A 62 13.98 7.43 -0.57
N SER A 63 14.22 7.27 0.73
CA SER A 63 13.74 6.12 1.50
C SER A 63 13.42 6.52 2.93
N PHE A 64 12.34 5.95 3.46
CA PHE A 64 11.80 6.21 4.78
C PHE A 64 11.64 4.88 5.51
N THR A 65 11.94 4.88 6.80
CA THR A 65 11.83 3.71 7.68
C THR A 65 10.86 4.05 8.79
N PHE A 66 10.03 3.09 9.14
CA PHE A 66 8.96 3.24 10.12
C PHE A 66 9.04 2.07 11.09
N THR A 67 8.52 2.31 12.29
CA THR A 67 8.26 1.28 13.30
C THR A 67 6.80 0.83 13.21
N GLN A 68 6.51 -0.30 13.83
CA GLN A 68 5.15 -0.86 13.82
C GLN A 68 4.16 0.15 14.45
N GLY A 69 3.03 0.39 13.78
CA GLY A 69 2.04 1.38 14.19
C GLY A 69 2.36 2.85 13.88
N ASP A 70 3.49 3.18 13.24
CA ASP A 70 3.79 4.57 12.84
C ASP A 70 2.88 5.06 11.69
N ILE A 71 2.40 4.14 10.84
CA ILE A 71 1.52 4.43 9.70
C ILE A 71 0.17 3.75 9.94
N ASP A 72 -0.91 4.48 9.73
CA ASP A 72 -2.27 3.92 9.70
C ASP A 72 -2.49 3.19 8.37
N GLY A 73 -2.06 1.92 8.34
CA GLY A 73 -2.14 1.07 7.17
C GLY A 73 -3.26 0.04 7.29
N SER A 74 -4.05 -0.15 6.23
CA SER A 74 -5.06 -1.20 6.19
C SER A 74 -5.31 -1.76 4.79
N ILE A 75 -5.80 -3.00 4.75
CA ILE A 75 -6.32 -3.65 3.55
C ILE A 75 -7.70 -4.24 3.83
N TYR A 76 -8.65 -4.05 2.93
CA TYR A 76 -9.98 -4.64 3.06
C TYR A 76 -10.07 -5.96 2.30
N LEU A 77 -10.28 -7.06 3.02
CA LEU A 77 -10.36 -8.41 2.47
C LEU A 77 -11.41 -9.21 3.24
N ASN A 78 -12.18 -10.01 2.51
CA ASN A 78 -13.20 -10.89 3.08
C ASN A 78 -14.20 -10.18 4.02
N GLY A 79 -14.58 -8.94 3.67
CA GLY A 79 -15.54 -8.18 4.47
C GLY A 79 -14.97 -7.51 5.73
N ALA A 80 -13.65 -7.59 5.97
CA ALA A 80 -13.00 -7.06 7.16
C ALA A 80 -11.83 -6.14 6.82
N HIS A 81 -11.52 -5.22 7.74
CA HIS A 81 -10.30 -4.40 7.71
C HIS A 81 -9.18 -5.16 8.41
N HIS A 82 -8.07 -5.34 7.71
CA HIS A 82 -6.87 -5.97 8.23
C HIS A 82 -5.77 -4.91 8.35
N PRO A 83 -5.14 -4.74 9.53
CA PRO A 83 -4.02 -3.82 9.66
C PRO A 83 -2.85 -4.19 8.75
N VAL A 84 -2.13 -3.16 8.31
CA VAL A 84 -0.93 -3.27 7.49
C VAL A 84 0.15 -2.41 8.12
N ASP A 85 1.11 -3.04 8.76
CA ASP A 85 2.25 -2.36 9.34
C ASP A 85 3.32 -2.13 8.28
N VAL A 86 3.46 -0.89 7.82
CA VAL A 86 4.54 -0.52 6.89
C VAL A 86 5.80 -0.19 7.68
N LEU A 87 6.89 -0.85 7.31
CA LEU A 87 8.21 -0.69 7.93
C LEU A 87 9.16 0.14 7.06
N GLY A 88 8.85 0.30 5.78
CA GLY A 88 9.65 1.15 4.91
C GLY A 88 9.04 1.42 3.56
N LEU A 89 9.33 2.61 3.05
CA LEU A 89 9.00 3.09 1.72
C LEU A 89 10.30 3.51 1.02
N SER A 90 10.54 3.00 -0.18
CA SER A 90 11.65 3.40 -1.03
C SER A 90 11.13 3.84 -2.38
N PHE A 91 11.42 5.08 -2.76
CA PHE A 91 10.98 5.67 -4.03
C PHE A 91 12.14 5.61 -5.02
N ILE A 92 11.99 4.85 -6.10
CA ILE A 92 13.10 4.52 -7.01
C ILE A 92 12.77 5.06 -8.40
N LEU A 93 13.63 5.94 -8.93
CA LEU A 93 13.49 6.43 -10.29
C LEU A 93 14.05 5.39 -11.27
N THR A 94 13.20 4.90 -12.17
CA THR A 94 13.60 3.93 -13.20
C THR A 94 14.29 4.60 -14.38
N ARG A 95 14.96 3.81 -15.22
CA ARG A 95 15.63 4.31 -16.44
C ARG A 95 14.64 4.89 -17.46
N GLN A 96 13.36 4.51 -17.37
CA GLN A 96 12.27 5.02 -18.19
C GLN A 96 11.67 6.32 -17.65
N ASN A 97 12.31 6.95 -16.65
CA ASN A 97 11.83 8.18 -16.00
C ASN A 97 10.45 8.01 -15.34
N GLN A 98 10.16 6.80 -14.84
CA GLN A 98 8.99 6.49 -14.04
C GLN A 98 9.43 6.27 -12.59
N LEU A 99 8.66 6.76 -11.63
CA LEU A 99 8.91 6.50 -10.22
C LEU A 99 8.19 5.22 -9.81
N THR A 100 8.88 4.33 -9.12
CA THR A 100 8.29 3.16 -8.46
C THR A 100 8.39 3.33 -6.96
N VAL A 101 7.41 2.82 -6.22
CA VAL A 101 7.48 2.69 -4.77
C VAL A 101 7.69 1.21 -4.41
N LEU A 102 8.72 0.97 -3.61
CA LEU A 102 8.95 -0.30 -2.94
C LEU A 102 8.48 -0.18 -1.50
N VAL A 103 7.51 -1.02 -1.13
CA VAL A 103 6.86 -1.02 0.18
C VAL A 103 7.23 -2.31 0.90
N LYS A 104 7.76 -2.19 2.10
CA LYS A 104 8.03 -3.31 3.00
C LYS A 104 7.11 -3.20 4.20
N GLY A 105 6.49 -4.30 4.58
CA GLY A 105 5.59 -4.29 5.72
C GLY A 105 5.18 -5.69 6.15
N ILE A 106 4.17 -5.73 7.01
CA ILE A 106 3.55 -6.93 7.55
C ILE A 106 2.05 -6.77 7.37
N TYR A 107 1.40 -7.77 6.79
CA TYR A 107 -0.05 -7.90 6.88
C TYR A 107 -0.39 -8.53 8.23
N ASP A 108 -1.30 -7.92 8.98
CA ASP A 108 -1.89 -8.54 10.17
C ASP A 108 -3.28 -9.08 9.84
N PHE A 109 -3.38 -10.40 9.74
CA PHE A 109 -4.62 -11.12 9.45
C PHE A 109 -5.22 -11.79 10.69
N GLU A 110 -4.64 -11.59 11.88
CA GLU A 110 -5.03 -12.30 13.10
C GLU A 110 -6.32 -11.74 13.74
N HIS A 111 -6.78 -10.58 13.29
CA HIS A 111 -7.91 -9.87 13.89
C HIS A 111 -9.28 -10.45 13.50
N GLU A 112 -9.64 -10.56 12.22
CA GLU A 112 -10.97 -11.03 11.79
C GLU A 112 -10.98 -11.59 10.36
N GLY A 113 -11.79 -12.62 10.05
CA GLY A 113 -12.07 -13.04 8.67
C GLY A 113 -11.07 -14.01 8.03
N PHE A 114 -9.90 -14.22 8.65
CA PHE A 114 -8.94 -15.27 8.29
C PHE A 114 -8.41 -15.99 9.54
N ASP A 115 -9.27 -16.79 10.19
CA ASP A 115 -9.00 -17.45 11.48
C ASP A 115 -7.73 -18.33 11.56
N ASP A 116 -7.11 -18.65 10.42
CA ASP A 116 -5.92 -19.52 10.31
C ASP A 116 -4.71 -18.84 9.63
N LEU A 117 -4.76 -17.52 9.41
CA LEU A 117 -3.71 -16.78 8.70
C LEU A 117 -2.95 -15.90 9.68
N LEU A 118 -1.67 -16.25 9.89
CA LEU A 118 -0.78 -15.48 10.73
C LEU A 118 -0.34 -14.19 10.01
N SER A 119 0.21 -13.27 10.79
CA SER A 119 0.91 -12.12 10.23
C SER A 119 2.00 -12.54 9.24
N GLU A 120 2.06 -11.90 8.07
CA GLU A 120 3.03 -12.23 7.00
C GLU A 120 3.73 -10.98 6.48
N ALA A 121 5.06 -11.04 6.46
CA ALA A 121 5.89 -9.99 5.88
C ALA A 121 5.74 -9.95 4.36
N PHE A 122 5.71 -8.75 3.78
CA PHE A 122 5.63 -8.55 2.34
C PHE A 122 6.66 -7.55 1.83
N VAL A 123 6.93 -7.67 0.53
CA VAL A 123 7.61 -6.65 -0.26
C VAL A 123 6.83 -6.44 -1.55
N LEU A 124 6.30 -5.23 -1.73
CA LEU A 124 5.61 -4.82 -2.94
C LEU A 124 6.49 -3.83 -3.71
N ASN A 125 6.44 -3.89 -5.03
CA ASN A 125 7.09 -2.92 -5.90
C ASN A 125 6.12 -2.58 -7.03
N THR A 126 5.79 -1.30 -7.19
CA THR A 126 4.85 -0.87 -8.22
C THR A 126 5.10 0.56 -8.67
N LEU A 127 4.56 0.92 -9.83
CA LEU A 127 4.62 2.30 -10.32
C LEU A 127 3.86 3.24 -9.38
N LEU A 128 4.40 4.42 -9.18
CA LEU A 128 3.80 5.48 -8.36
C LEU A 128 3.42 6.65 -9.25
N SER A 129 2.15 7.07 -9.15
CA SER A 129 1.70 8.37 -9.66
C SER A 129 1.27 9.26 -8.50
N SER A 130 1.13 10.55 -8.76
CA SER A 130 0.60 11.53 -7.81
C SER A 130 -0.72 12.06 -8.33
N CYS A 131 -1.70 12.18 -7.44
CA CYS A 131 -2.93 12.89 -7.69
C CYS A 131 -2.87 14.19 -6.88
N ASP A 132 -2.34 15.23 -7.51
CA ASP A 132 -2.40 16.58 -6.96
C ASP A 132 -3.75 17.18 -7.36
N VAL A 133 -4.68 17.24 -6.41
CA VAL A 133 -6.00 17.83 -6.64
C VAL A 133 -5.96 19.36 -6.53
N ASN A 134 -4.80 19.94 -6.21
CA ASN A 134 -4.63 21.38 -6.13
C ASN A 134 -4.21 21.92 -7.51
N GLU A 135 -5.21 22.12 -8.38
CA GLU A 135 -5.09 23.06 -9.49
C GLU A 135 -4.68 24.44 -8.92
N HIS A 136 -3.50 24.93 -9.29
CA HIS A 136 -3.13 26.33 -9.11
C HIS A 136 -3.64 27.16 -10.29
#